data_AF-A0A1Z5KDT5-F1
#
_entry.id   AF-A0A1Z5KDT5-F1
#
_cell.length_a   1.000
_cell.length_b   1.000
_cell.length_c   1.000
_cell.angle_alpha   90.00
_cell.angle_beta   90.00
_cell.angle_gamma   90.00
#
_symmetry.space_group_name_H-M   'P 1'
#
loop_
_entity.id
_entity.type
_entity.pdbx_description
1 polymer ?
#
loop_
_entity_poly.entity_id
_entity_poly.type
_entity_poly.pdbx_seq_one_letter_code
_entity_poly.pdbx_strand_id
1 'polypeptide(L)'
;MAARKKPIDWRNSEARVIIITELELKRLPLDEKECSAEQAWEKYGKMVEFAHVPFSQFKARLADHRLQASRVDWKNSKARTILIEDLHEGFLPLDEEDLSAEEAWESVYSLLDEFLDVPFEQFEVRLADHRAQVKKEYLASIRDEVAFINSRRLYPRSPLNRKGEKVFDMTTAQEMLRQDIKNGVGKSKSPEQIRLSRKEYMEFDKTIFHGRVRQAIRRDKFENFMKKKKSKKKGSST
;
A
#
# COMPACT_ATOMS: atom_id res chain seq x y z
N MET A 1 25.94 -35.01 -38.16
CA MET A 1 24.82 -34.16 -37.72
C MET A 1 24.24 -34.76 -36.45
N ALA A 2 24.50 -34.18 -35.27
CA ALA A 2 23.97 -34.71 -34.01
C ALA A 2 22.45 -34.47 -33.95
N ALA A 3 21.67 -35.54 -33.73
CA ALA A 3 20.23 -35.45 -33.60
C ALA A 3 19.86 -34.49 -32.47
N ARG A 4 19.03 -33.48 -32.76
CA ARG A 4 18.50 -32.56 -31.74
C ARG A 4 17.65 -33.37 -30.75
N LYS A 5 18.16 -33.57 -29.53
CA LYS A 5 17.41 -34.20 -28.43
C LYS A 5 16.12 -33.40 -28.22
N LYS A 6 14.99 -34.10 -28.11
CA LYS A 6 13.68 -33.46 -27.83
C LYS A 6 13.68 -32.88 -26.41
N PRO A 7 12.99 -31.75 -26.17
CA PRO A 7 12.84 -31.20 -24.83
C PRO A 7 12.14 -32.20 -23.90
N ILE A 8 12.61 -32.28 -22.66
CA ILE A 8 11.99 -33.10 -21.60
C ILE A 8 10.95 -32.28 -20.82
N ASP A 9 10.12 -32.95 -20.01
CA ASP A 9 9.33 -32.27 -19.00
C ASP A 9 10.24 -31.75 -17.88
N TRP A 10 10.58 -30.46 -17.95
CA TRP A 10 11.44 -29.79 -16.98
C TRP A 10 10.76 -29.55 -15.64
N ARG A 11 9.43 -29.42 -15.61
CA ARG A 11 8.72 -28.99 -14.39
C ARG A 11 8.83 -30.03 -13.28
N ASN A 12 8.84 -31.30 -13.68
CA ASN A 12 8.88 -32.46 -12.81
C ASN A 12 10.24 -33.20 -12.83
N SER A 13 11.28 -32.60 -13.43
CA SER A 13 12.59 -33.25 -13.53
C SER A 13 13.43 -33.09 -12.25
N GLU A 14 14.22 -34.11 -11.94
CA GLU A 14 15.23 -34.04 -10.86
C GLU A 14 16.32 -32.98 -11.18
N ALA A 15 16.66 -32.83 -12.46
CA ALA A 15 17.54 -31.77 -12.95
C ALA A 15 17.07 -30.37 -12.52
N ARG A 16 15.76 -30.10 -12.53
CA ARG A 16 15.21 -28.82 -12.06
C ARG A 16 15.45 -28.63 -10.56
N VAL A 17 15.22 -29.67 -9.75
CA VAL A 17 15.39 -29.62 -8.29
C VAL A 17 16.84 -29.28 -7.94
N ILE A 18 17.80 -29.96 -8.58
CA ILE A 18 19.24 -29.72 -8.37
C ILE A 18 19.62 -28.26 -8.66
N ILE A 19 19.17 -27.69 -9.79
CA ILE A 19 19.50 -26.30 -10.13
C ILE A 19 18.90 -25.31 -9.14
N ILE A 20 17.64 -25.49 -8.75
CA ILE A 20 17.00 -24.61 -7.77
C ILE A 20 17.76 -24.66 -6.44
N THR A 21 18.07 -25.86 -5.93
CA THR A 21 18.80 -26.02 -4.67
C THR A 21 20.21 -25.42 -4.75
N GLU A 22 20.94 -25.59 -5.85
CA GLU A 22 22.29 -25.01 -5.98
C GLU A 22 22.28 -23.47 -6.08
N LEU A 23 21.24 -22.88 -6.67
CA LEU A 23 21.02 -21.43 -6.66
C LEU A 23 20.66 -20.93 -5.26
N GLU A 24 19.76 -21.61 -4.55
CA GLU A 24 19.38 -21.29 -3.17
C GLU A 24 20.57 -21.37 -2.20
N LEU A 25 21.43 -22.40 -2.37
CA LEU A 25 22.66 -22.59 -1.59
C LEU A 25 23.81 -21.67 -2.03
N LYS A 26 23.59 -20.80 -3.03
CA LYS A 26 24.60 -19.90 -3.62
C LYS A 26 25.86 -20.61 -4.12
N ARG A 27 25.75 -21.89 -4.48
CA ARG A 27 26.84 -22.69 -5.09
C ARG A 27 26.89 -22.52 -6.60
N LEU A 28 25.75 -22.14 -7.18
CA LEU A 28 25.63 -21.69 -8.56
C LEU A 28 25.38 -20.17 -8.54
N PRO A 29 26.29 -19.36 -9.11
CA PRO A 29 26.07 -17.93 -9.23
C PRO A 29 24.79 -17.54 -9.98
N LEU A 30 24.17 -16.45 -9.51
CA LEU A 30 23.02 -15.81 -10.16
C LEU A 30 23.44 -15.03 -11.41
N ASP A 31 24.64 -14.42 -11.40
CA ASP A 31 25.17 -13.66 -12.53
C ASP A 31 25.75 -14.60 -13.60
N GLU A 32 25.31 -14.41 -14.84
CA GLU A 32 25.82 -15.10 -16.03
C GLU A 32 27.32 -14.81 -16.25
N LYS A 33 27.80 -13.64 -15.81
CA LYS A 33 29.22 -13.26 -15.91
C LYS A 33 30.10 -14.03 -14.94
N GLU A 34 29.57 -14.41 -13.77
CA GLU A 34 30.29 -15.20 -12.77
C GLU A 34 30.32 -16.69 -13.16
N CYS A 35 29.24 -17.20 -13.74
CA CYS A 35 29.18 -18.57 -14.25
C CYS A 35 28.31 -18.64 -15.50
N SER A 36 28.92 -18.84 -16.66
CA SER A 36 28.17 -18.98 -17.91
C SER A 36 27.35 -20.26 -17.93
N ALA A 37 26.29 -20.29 -18.75
CA ALA A 37 25.49 -21.50 -18.93
C ALA A 37 26.33 -22.70 -19.40
N GLU A 38 27.38 -22.48 -20.19
CA GLU A 38 28.31 -23.51 -20.64
C GLU A 38 29.15 -24.08 -19.49
N GLN A 39 29.66 -23.20 -18.60
CA GLN A 39 30.41 -23.61 -17.40
C GLN A 39 29.52 -24.38 -16.42
N ALA A 40 28.30 -23.91 -16.21
CA ALA A 40 27.32 -24.63 -15.40
C ALA A 40 27.00 -26.00 -16.03
N TRP A 41 26.83 -26.08 -17.35
CA TRP A 41 26.57 -27.33 -18.05
C TRP A 41 27.74 -28.31 -17.99
N GLU A 42 28.98 -27.84 -17.97
CA GLU A 42 30.15 -28.70 -17.79
C GLU A 42 30.14 -29.41 -16.43
N LYS A 43 29.64 -28.73 -15.38
CA LYS A 43 29.50 -29.28 -14.04
C LYS A 43 28.30 -30.23 -13.92
N TYR A 44 27.11 -29.77 -14.33
CA TYR A 44 25.86 -30.50 -14.09
C TYR A 44 25.46 -31.45 -15.21
N GLY A 45 25.85 -31.17 -16.46
CA GLY A 45 25.49 -31.99 -17.63
C GLY A 45 26.09 -33.39 -17.64
N LYS A 46 27.10 -33.66 -16.77
CA LYS A 46 27.69 -34.99 -16.55
C LYS A 46 26.89 -35.84 -15.55
N MET A 47 25.96 -35.24 -14.82
CA MET A 47 25.13 -35.94 -13.83
C MET A 47 24.04 -36.75 -14.53
N VAL A 48 23.64 -37.88 -13.92
CA VAL A 48 22.69 -38.83 -14.53
C VAL A 48 21.32 -38.19 -14.73
N GLU A 49 20.94 -37.29 -13.83
CA GLU A 49 19.71 -36.53 -13.79
C GLU A 49 19.57 -35.58 -14.99
N PHE A 50 20.70 -35.21 -15.63
CA PHE A 50 20.74 -34.32 -16.79
C PHE A 50 20.97 -35.06 -18.12
N ALA A 51 21.13 -36.40 -18.12
CA ALA A 51 21.50 -37.19 -19.29
C ALA A 51 20.57 -36.98 -20.52
N HIS A 52 19.29 -36.74 -20.26
CA HIS A 52 18.26 -36.52 -21.27
C HIS A 52 17.92 -35.05 -21.52
N VAL A 53 18.49 -34.12 -20.76
CA VAL A 53 18.25 -32.68 -20.93
C VAL A 53 19.06 -32.19 -22.15
N PRO A 54 18.43 -31.54 -23.15
CA PRO A 54 19.16 -30.82 -24.19
C PRO A 54 19.81 -29.56 -23.60
N PHE A 55 21.06 -29.27 -23.97
CA PHE A 55 21.76 -28.05 -23.52
C PHE A 55 20.96 -26.77 -23.81
N SER A 56 20.28 -26.68 -24.95
CA SER A 56 19.44 -25.53 -25.29
C SER A 56 18.29 -25.33 -24.30
N GLN A 57 17.68 -26.42 -23.83
CA GLN A 57 16.64 -26.37 -22.80
C GLN A 57 17.25 -25.98 -21.44
N PHE A 58 18.39 -26.56 -21.08
CA PHE A 58 19.11 -26.21 -19.86
C PHE A 58 19.46 -24.71 -19.82
N LYS A 59 20.07 -24.16 -20.87
CA LYS A 59 20.46 -22.76 -20.95
C LYS A 59 19.28 -21.81 -20.72
N ALA A 60 18.16 -22.05 -21.42
CA ALA A 60 16.95 -21.25 -21.23
C ALA A 60 16.41 -21.36 -19.80
N ARG A 61 16.38 -22.57 -19.23
CA ARG A 61 15.83 -22.81 -17.89
C ARG A 61 16.73 -22.31 -16.77
N LEU A 62 18.04 -22.34 -16.95
CA LEU A 62 18.98 -21.76 -16.00
C LEU A 62 18.80 -20.24 -15.95
N ALA A 63 18.67 -19.57 -17.10
CA ALA A 63 18.37 -18.14 -17.16
C ALA A 63 17.04 -17.80 -16.45
N ASP A 64 15.98 -18.57 -16.72
CA ASP A 64 14.68 -18.41 -16.03
C ASP A 64 14.83 -18.53 -14.51
N HIS A 65 15.55 -19.55 -14.03
CA HIS A 65 15.73 -19.82 -12.60
C HIS A 65 16.61 -18.77 -11.92
N ARG A 66 17.66 -18.27 -12.59
CA ARG A 66 18.48 -17.15 -12.11
C ARG A 66 17.63 -15.90 -11.91
N LEU A 67 16.80 -15.56 -12.90
CA LEU A 67 15.89 -14.43 -12.81
C LEU A 67 14.83 -14.61 -11.72
N GLN A 68 14.36 -15.82 -11.48
CA GLN A 68 13.42 -16.10 -10.39
C GLN A 68 14.09 -15.97 -9.02
N ALA A 69 15.32 -16.49 -8.89
CA ALA A 69 16.07 -16.46 -7.64
C ALA A 69 16.60 -15.07 -7.27
N SER A 70 16.77 -14.16 -8.25
CA SER A 70 17.15 -12.76 -7.99
C SER A 70 15.98 -11.89 -7.51
N ARG A 71 14.73 -12.34 -7.65
CA ARG A 71 13.56 -11.53 -7.26
C ARG A 71 13.37 -11.52 -5.75
N VAL A 72 13.22 -10.32 -5.21
CA VAL A 72 12.88 -10.09 -3.80
C VAL A 72 11.40 -10.37 -3.57
N ASP A 73 11.03 -10.78 -2.34
CA ASP A 73 9.64 -10.80 -1.90
C ASP A 73 9.07 -9.37 -1.82
N TRP A 74 8.59 -8.89 -2.97
CA TRP A 74 8.06 -7.54 -3.13
C TRP A 74 6.89 -7.23 -2.21
N LYS A 75 6.06 -8.23 -1.90
CA LYS A 75 4.81 -8.00 -1.16
C LYS A 75 5.10 -7.49 0.26
N ASN A 76 6.18 -7.97 0.85
CA ASN A 76 6.58 -7.66 2.22
C ASN A 76 7.83 -6.77 2.27
N SER A 77 8.31 -6.26 1.13
CA SER A 77 9.51 -5.42 1.08
C SER A 77 9.23 -3.99 1.59
N LYS A 78 10.26 -3.38 2.17
CA LYS A 78 10.23 -1.94 2.51
C LYS A 78 10.18 -1.08 1.25
N ALA A 79 10.89 -1.48 0.20
CA ALA A 79 10.85 -0.86 -1.14
C ALA A 79 9.42 -0.64 -1.64
N ARG A 80 8.55 -1.65 -1.53
CA ARG A 80 7.14 -1.53 -1.91
C ARG A 80 6.41 -0.45 -1.12
N THR A 81 6.69 -0.34 0.18
CA THR A 81 6.01 0.64 1.05
C THR A 81 6.38 2.05 0.64
N ILE A 82 7.68 2.31 0.46
CA ILE A 82 8.21 3.61 0.02
C ILE A 82 7.60 3.99 -1.34
N LEU A 83 7.66 3.08 -2.32
CA LEU A 83 7.16 3.35 -3.67
C LEU A 83 5.67 3.75 -3.69
N ILE A 84 4.84 3.04 -2.91
CA ILE A 84 3.40 3.32 -2.83
C ILE A 84 3.15 4.64 -2.10
N GLU A 85 3.89 4.93 -1.03
CA GLU A 85 3.78 6.20 -0.32
C GLU A 85 4.14 7.37 -1.23
N ASP A 86 5.23 7.28 -2.00
CA ASP A 86 5.67 8.34 -2.92
C ASP A 86 4.64 8.60 -4.03
N LEU A 87 4.01 7.56 -4.57
CA LEU A 87 2.94 7.69 -5.56
C LEU A 87 1.68 8.36 -4.97
N HIS A 88 1.35 8.08 -3.70
CA HIS A 88 0.20 8.70 -3.04
C HIS A 88 0.47 10.14 -2.60
N GLU A 89 1.69 10.44 -2.16
CA GLU A 89 2.11 11.79 -1.76
C GLU A 89 2.43 12.69 -2.96
N GLY A 90 2.58 12.10 -4.15
CA GLY A 90 2.85 12.81 -5.40
C GLY A 90 4.31 13.19 -5.59
N PHE A 91 5.22 12.58 -4.82
CA PHE A 91 6.67 12.67 -5.07
C PHE A 91 7.07 11.91 -6.34
N LEU A 92 6.34 10.83 -6.64
CA LEU A 92 6.51 10.07 -7.87
C LEU A 92 5.30 10.28 -8.80
N PRO A 93 5.51 10.73 -10.05
CA PRO A 93 4.42 10.89 -11.01
C PRO A 93 3.71 9.58 -11.36
N LEU A 94 2.40 9.67 -11.59
CA LEU A 94 1.55 8.55 -11.98
C LEU A 94 1.71 8.17 -13.46
N ASP A 95 2.08 9.13 -14.30
CA ASP A 95 2.26 8.93 -15.72
C ASP A 95 3.74 8.73 -16.05
N GLU A 96 4.01 7.76 -16.92
CA GLU A 96 5.38 7.39 -17.32
C GLU A 96 6.03 8.45 -18.21
N GLU A 97 5.21 9.23 -18.92
CA GLU A 97 5.67 10.38 -19.72
C GLU A 97 6.26 11.50 -18.86
N ASP A 98 5.84 11.61 -17.59
CA ASP A 98 6.35 12.64 -16.67
C ASP A 98 7.67 12.21 -16.02
N LEU A 99 7.86 10.91 -15.79
CA LEU A 99 9.10 10.34 -15.27
C LEU A 99 9.18 8.86 -15.62
N SER A 100 10.21 8.45 -16.36
CA SER A 100 10.39 7.05 -16.73
C SER A 100 10.77 6.19 -15.51
N ALA A 101 10.64 4.87 -15.65
CA ALA A 101 11.09 3.96 -14.60
C ALA A 101 12.63 4.01 -14.44
N GLU A 102 13.38 4.13 -15.54
CA GLU A 102 14.84 4.31 -15.51
C GLU A 102 15.22 5.61 -14.79
N GLU A 103 14.58 6.73 -15.14
CA GLU A 103 14.88 8.03 -14.53
C GLU A 103 14.61 8.02 -13.02
N ALA A 104 13.45 7.47 -12.61
CA ALA A 104 13.12 7.32 -11.19
C ALA A 104 14.14 6.43 -10.46
N TRP A 105 14.54 5.33 -11.10
CA TRP A 105 15.50 4.39 -10.54
C TRP A 105 16.89 5.00 -10.35
N GLU A 106 17.45 5.61 -11.40
CA GLU A 106 18.80 6.17 -11.38
C GLU A 106 18.90 7.40 -10.46
N SER A 107 17.85 8.22 -10.39
CA SER A 107 17.88 9.47 -9.61
C SER A 107 17.66 9.28 -8.11
N VAL A 108 16.80 8.34 -7.72
CA VAL A 108 16.35 8.19 -6.33
C VAL A 108 16.50 6.75 -5.83
N TYR A 109 15.83 5.80 -6.46
CA TYR A 109 15.60 4.50 -5.83
C TYR A 109 16.83 3.60 -5.79
N SER A 110 17.71 3.65 -6.79
CA SER A 110 18.97 2.88 -6.81
C SER A 110 19.94 3.27 -5.69
N LEU A 111 19.77 4.46 -5.11
CA LEU A 111 20.61 4.99 -4.02
C LEU A 111 20.08 4.64 -2.63
N LEU A 112 18.87 4.08 -2.53
CA LEU A 112 18.23 3.74 -1.26
C LEU A 112 18.59 2.32 -0.83
N ASP A 113 18.97 2.18 0.44
CA ASP A 113 19.32 0.89 1.03
C ASP A 113 18.18 -0.13 0.91
N GLU A 114 16.93 0.32 0.97
CA GLU A 114 15.74 -0.54 0.83
C GLU A 114 15.58 -1.18 -0.55
N PHE A 115 16.28 -0.66 -1.56
CA PHE A 115 16.21 -1.11 -2.95
C PHE A 115 17.50 -1.79 -3.43
N LEU A 116 18.55 -1.87 -2.60
CA LEU A 116 19.83 -2.51 -2.94
C LEU A 116 19.69 -3.91 -3.55
N ASP A 117 18.82 -4.73 -2.96
CA ASP A 117 18.61 -6.11 -3.39
C ASP A 117 17.53 -6.25 -4.49
N VAL A 118 16.85 -5.16 -4.85
CA VAL A 118 15.75 -5.19 -5.83
C VAL A 118 16.33 -5.07 -7.23
N PRO A 119 16.15 -6.07 -8.11
CA PRO A 119 16.53 -5.93 -9.51
C PRO A 119 15.72 -4.83 -10.20
N PHE A 120 16.35 -4.08 -11.11
CA PHE A 120 15.68 -3.00 -11.85
C PHE A 120 14.46 -3.52 -12.62
N GLU A 121 14.54 -4.70 -13.24
CA GLU A 121 13.42 -5.29 -13.99
C GLU A 121 12.23 -5.61 -13.06
N GLN A 122 12.51 -5.92 -11.80
CA GLN A 122 11.45 -6.07 -10.81
C GLN A 122 10.87 -4.70 -10.44
N PHE A 123 11.71 -3.68 -10.24
CA PHE A 123 11.24 -2.33 -9.95
C PHE A 123 10.36 -1.76 -11.06
N GLU A 124 10.81 -1.81 -12.31
CA GLU A 124 10.11 -1.28 -13.50
C GLU A 124 8.68 -1.84 -13.60
N VAL A 125 8.55 -3.17 -13.60
CA VAL A 125 7.25 -3.85 -13.67
C VAL A 125 6.37 -3.46 -12.49
N ARG A 126 6.94 -3.35 -11.28
CA ARG A 126 6.17 -3.01 -10.08
C ARG A 126 5.75 -1.56 -10.03
N LEU A 127 6.57 -0.65 -10.54
CA LEU A 127 6.22 0.76 -10.67
C LEU A 127 5.04 0.93 -11.62
N ALA A 128 5.06 0.28 -12.78
CA ALA A 128 3.94 0.30 -13.72
C ALA A 128 2.64 -0.24 -13.09
N ASP A 129 2.71 -1.39 -12.40
CA ASP A 129 1.58 -1.96 -11.67
C ASP A 129 1.01 -0.98 -10.63
N HIS A 130 1.87 -0.34 -9.85
CA HIS A 130 1.47 0.57 -8.79
C HIS A 130 0.94 1.90 -9.31
N ARG A 131 1.50 2.45 -10.40
CA ARG A 131 0.94 3.60 -11.12
C ARG A 131 -0.49 3.32 -11.57
N ALA A 132 -0.72 2.18 -12.22
CA ALA A 132 -2.04 1.77 -12.65
C ALA A 132 -3.02 1.60 -11.48
N GLN A 133 -2.56 1.02 -10.37
CA GLN A 133 -3.36 0.87 -9.15
C GLN A 133 -3.77 2.23 -8.58
N VAL A 134 -2.82 3.13 -8.32
CA VAL A 134 -3.08 4.44 -7.70
C VAL A 134 -3.94 5.31 -8.61
N LYS A 135 -3.70 5.29 -9.93
CA LYS A 135 -4.53 5.99 -10.92
C LYS A 135 -5.99 5.51 -10.89
N LYS A 136 -6.21 4.20 -10.78
CA LYS A 136 -7.55 3.63 -10.66
C LYS A 136 -8.24 4.06 -9.36
N GLU A 137 -7.53 4.05 -8.24
CA GLU A 137 -8.06 4.49 -6.94
C GLU A 137 -8.42 5.98 -6.95
N TYR A 138 -7.57 6.82 -7.56
CA TYR A 138 -7.82 8.24 -7.73
C TYR A 138 -9.04 8.53 -8.61
N LEU A 139 -9.18 7.85 -9.75
CA LEU A 139 -10.37 8.01 -10.60
C LEU A 139 -11.65 7.51 -9.92
N ALA A 140 -11.55 6.46 -9.10
CA ALA A 140 -12.67 5.97 -8.30
C ALA A 140 -13.07 7.01 -7.24
N SER A 141 -12.11 7.63 -6.54
CA SER A 141 -12.40 8.64 -5.52
C SER A 141 -13.08 9.88 -6.12
N ILE A 142 -12.64 10.34 -7.30
CA ILE A 142 -13.31 11.44 -8.03
C ILE A 142 -14.75 11.05 -8.37
N ARG A 143 -14.96 9.85 -8.91
CA ARG A 143 -16.31 9.38 -9.27
C ARG A 143 -17.22 9.32 -8.05
N ASP A 144 -16.73 8.79 -6.95
CA ASP A 144 -17.47 8.68 -5.70
C ASP A 144 -17.80 10.06 -5.12
N GLU A 145 -16.88 11.02 -5.20
CA GLU A 145 -17.12 12.40 -4.78
C GLU A 145 -18.20 13.08 -5.64
N VAL A 146 -18.13 12.94 -6.96
CA VAL A 146 -19.15 13.46 -7.88
C VAL A 146 -20.51 12.81 -7.61
N ALA A 147 -20.55 11.49 -7.42
CA ALA A 147 -21.78 10.76 -7.09
C ALA A 147 -22.36 11.22 -5.74
N PHE A 148 -21.50 11.44 -4.74
CA PHE A 148 -21.91 11.96 -3.43
C PHE A 148 -22.49 13.37 -3.53
N ILE A 149 -21.84 14.28 -4.25
CA ILE A 149 -22.32 15.65 -4.47
C ILE A 149 -23.66 15.64 -5.21
N ASN A 150 -23.79 14.84 -6.27
CA ASN A 150 -25.03 14.71 -7.03
C ASN A 150 -26.16 14.12 -6.16
N SER A 151 -25.86 13.09 -5.37
CA SER A 151 -26.82 12.53 -4.42
C SER A 151 -27.26 13.56 -3.37
N ARG A 152 -26.35 14.40 -2.88
CA ARG A 152 -26.67 15.49 -1.95
C ARG A 152 -27.53 16.58 -2.59
N ARG A 153 -27.36 16.83 -3.89
CA ARG A 153 -28.18 17.78 -4.67
C ARG A 153 -29.60 17.26 -4.89
N LEU A 154 -29.74 15.99 -5.29
CA LEU A 154 -31.05 15.37 -5.54
C LEU A 154 -31.83 15.09 -4.25
N TYR A 155 -31.12 14.70 -3.20
CA TYR A 155 -31.69 14.36 -1.90
C TYR A 155 -31.04 15.23 -0.82
N PRO A 156 -31.39 16.54 -0.79
CA PRO A 156 -30.86 17.43 0.22
C PRO A 156 -31.22 16.91 1.61
N ARG A 157 -30.27 17.00 2.52
CA ARG A 157 -30.51 16.58 3.90
C ARG A 157 -31.54 17.51 4.52
N SER A 158 -32.66 16.95 4.98
CA SER A 158 -33.66 17.74 5.70
C SER A 158 -33.10 18.24 7.03
N PRO A 159 -33.26 19.55 7.36
CA PRO A 159 -32.91 20.10 8.67
C PRO A 159 -33.83 19.59 9.78
N LEU A 160 -34.95 18.96 9.41
CA LEU A 160 -35.90 18.34 10.32
C LEU A 160 -35.87 16.81 10.16
N ASN A 161 -36.01 16.10 11.27
CA ASN A 161 -36.20 14.64 11.25
C ASN A 161 -37.64 14.29 10.83
N ARG A 162 -37.95 12.99 10.75
CA ARG A 162 -39.29 12.50 10.38
C ARG A 162 -40.41 12.94 11.36
N LYS A 163 -40.06 13.39 12.56
CA LYS A 163 -40.99 13.92 13.56
C LYS A 163 -41.16 15.44 13.48
N GLY A 164 -40.48 16.11 12.55
CA GLY A 164 -40.48 17.57 12.43
C GLY A 164 -39.54 18.30 13.40
N GLU A 165 -38.69 17.57 14.14
CA GLU A 165 -37.74 18.15 15.09
C GLU A 165 -36.42 18.51 14.38
N LYS A 166 -35.75 19.58 14.83
CA LYS A 166 -34.44 19.99 14.27
C LYS A 166 -33.40 18.89 14.42
N VAL A 167 -32.62 18.65 13.37
CA VAL A 167 -31.48 17.73 13.43
C VAL A 167 -30.26 18.46 13.99
N PHE A 168 -29.77 18.02 15.15
CA PHE A 168 -28.71 18.69 15.90
C PHE A 168 -27.46 19.08 15.08
N ASP A 169 -26.97 18.17 14.23
CA ASP A 169 -25.78 18.38 13.41
C ASP A 169 -26.00 19.26 12.17
N MET A 170 -27.22 19.76 11.98
CA MET A 170 -27.56 20.78 10.98
C MET A 170 -27.83 22.15 11.63
N THR A 171 -27.52 22.32 12.90
CA THR A 171 -27.69 23.58 13.64
C THR A 171 -26.37 24.10 14.18
N THR A 172 -26.31 25.40 14.46
CA THR A 172 -25.14 26.04 15.09
C THR A 172 -24.81 25.46 16.47
N ALA A 173 -25.79 24.82 17.14
CA ALA A 173 -25.62 24.15 18.43
C ALA A 173 -24.52 23.07 18.40
N GLN A 174 -24.31 22.39 17.27
CA GLN A 174 -23.24 21.39 17.16
C GLN A 174 -21.86 22.01 17.30
N GLU A 175 -21.61 23.11 16.58
CA GLU A 175 -20.30 23.76 16.60
C GLU A 175 -20.05 24.45 17.94
N MET A 176 -21.08 25.10 18.50
CA MET A 176 -21.02 25.64 19.86
C MET A 176 -20.67 24.56 20.88
N LEU A 177 -21.31 23.38 20.81
CA LEU A 177 -21.05 22.29 21.75
C LEU A 177 -19.62 21.77 21.60
N ARG A 178 -19.12 21.63 20.38
CA ARG A 178 -17.72 21.24 20.14
C ARG A 178 -16.75 22.24 20.76
N GLN A 179 -17.00 23.54 20.58
CA GLN A 179 -16.17 24.58 21.16
C GLN A 179 -16.22 24.56 22.70
N ASP A 180 -17.40 24.39 23.30
CA ASP A 180 -17.57 24.28 24.76
C ASP A 180 -16.80 23.08 25.32
N ILE A 181 -16.87 21.92 24.66
CA ILE A 181 -16.11 20.72 25.07
C ILE A 181 -14.60 20.96 24.93
N LYS A 182 -14.15 21.58 23.83
CA LYS A 182 -12.73 21.93 23.61
C LYS A 182 -12.22 22.93 24.66
N ASN A 183 -13.07 23.85 25.09
CA ASN A 183 -12.80 24.79 26.19
C ASN A 183 -12.85 24.13 27.59
N GLY A 184 -13.09 22.83 27.67
CA GLY A 184 -13.06 22.07 28.93
C GLY A 184 -14.36 22.08 29.72
N VAL A 185 -15.45 22.66 29.19
CA VAL A 185 -16.76 22.73 29.89
C VAL A 185 -17.30 21.33 30.21
N GLY A 186 -17.01 20.35 29.35
CA GLY A 186 -17.40 18.94 29.57
C GLY A 186 -16.71 18.24 30.75
N LYS A 187 -15.68 18.86 31.35
CA LYS A 187 -15.00 18.34 32.55
C LYS A 187 -15.60 18.89 33.84
N SER A 188 -16.18 20.09 33.79
CA SER A 188 -16.70 20.81 34.96
C SER A 188 -18.22 20.77 35.08
N LYS A 189 -18.94 20.60 33.96
CA LYS A 189 -20.41 20.62 33.93
C LYS A 189 -20.97 19.28 33.45
N SER A 190 -22.05 18.86 34.10
CA SER A 190 -22.88 17.74 33.63
C SER A 190 -23.59 18.09 32.31
N PRO A 191 -24.01 17.09 31.51
CA PRO A 191 -24.75 17.33 30.27
C PRO A 191 -26.02 18.18 30.44
N GLU A 192 -26.68 18.10 31.60
CA GLU A 192 -27.84 18.95 31.89
C GLU A 192 -27.45 20.40 32.11
N GLN A 193 -26.40 20.64 32.90
CA GLN A 193 -25.88 21.99 33.12
C GLN A 193 -25.35 22.62 31.82
N ILE A 194 -24.78 21.81 30.92
CA ILE A 194 -24.38 22.27 29.59
C ILE A 194 -25.63 22.65 28.79
N ARG A 195 -26.65 21.79 28.74
CA ARG A 195 -27.91 22.07 28.01
C ARG A 195 -28.57 23.36 28.48
N LEU A 196 -28.63 23.58 29.78
CA LEU A 196 -29.23 24.78 30.37
C LEU A 196 -28.37 26.04 30.23
N SER A 197 -27.11 25.93 29.82
CA SER A 197 -26.23 27.09 29.69
C SER A 197 -26.49 27.95 28.44
N ARG A 198 -27.18 27.40 27.43
CA ARG A 198 -27.45 28.10 26.16
C ARG A 198 -28.84 27.78 25.65
N LYS A 199 -29.55 28.79 25.16
CA LYS A 199 -30.90 28.65 24.57
C LYS A 199 -30.92 27.71 23.37
N GLU A 200 -29.86 27.71 22.56
CA GLU A 200 -29.70 26.87 21.37
C GLU A 200 -29.65 25.38 21.71
N TYR A 201 -29.20 25.02 22.91
CA TYR A 201 -29.16 23.63 23.38
C TYR A 201 -30.50 23.19 23.97
N MET A 202 -31.26 24.14 24.54
CA MET A 202 -32.56 23.87 25.14
C MET A 202 -33.64 23.50 24.12
N GLU A 203 -33.43 23.84 22.84
CA GLU A 203 -34.32 23.44 21.74
C GLU A 203 -34.34 21.92 21.51
N PHE A 204 -33.35 21.19 22.03
CA PHE A 204 -33.25 19.75 21.88
C PHE A 204 -33.73 19.03 23.12
N ASP A 205 -34.38 17.88 22.91
CA ASP A 205 -34.74 16.96 23.98
C ASP A 205 -33.51 16.61 24.82
N LYS A 206 -33.72 16.53 26.13
CA LYS A 206 -32.68 16.25 27.13
C LYS A 206 -31.90 14.99 26.78
N THR A 207 -32.59 13.90 26.44
CA THR A 207 -31.98 12.60 26.16
C THR A 207 -31.10 12.67 24.92
N ILE A 208 -31.61 13.34 23.87
CA ILE A 208 -30.87 13.55 22.63
C ILE A 208 -29.61 14.39 22.89
N PHE A 209 -29.76 15.53 23.57
CA PHE A 209 -28.65 16.45 23.83
C PHE A 209 -27.57 15.81 24.69
N HIS A 210 -27.95 15.06 25.74
CA HIS A 210 -27.00 14.31 26.58
C HIS A 210 -26.17 13.32 25.76
N GLY A 211 -26.81 12.64 24.80
CA GLY A 211 -26.11 11.79 23.83
C GLY A 211 -25.08 12.56 23.00
N ARG A 212 -25.42 13.76 22.54
CA ARG A 212 -24.51 14.64 21.77
C ARG A 212 -23.34 15.14 22.60
N VAL A 213 -23.55 15.50 23.86
CA VAL A 213 -22.47 15.86 24.80
C VAL A 213 -21.47 14.70 24.95
N ARG A 214 -21.97 13.48 25.20
CA ARG A 214 -21.11 12.29 25.31
C ARG A 214 -20.35 11.99 24.01
N GLN A 215 -20.99 12.16 22.86
CA GLN A 215 -20.34 12.01 21.55
C GLN A 215 -19.22 13.06 21.36
N ALA A 216 -19.48 14.33 21.69
CA ALA A 216 -18.50 15.40 21.58
C ALA A 216 -17.29 15.18 22.50
N ILE A 217 -17.50 14.75 23.75
CA ILE A 217 -16.42 14.40 24.69
C ILE A 217 -15.59 13.22 24.15
N ARG A 218 -16.22 12.17 23.62
CA ARG A 218 -15.51 11.04 23.02
C ARG A 218 -14.66 11.48 21.82
N ARG A 219 -15.20 12.35 20.97
CA ARG A 219 -14.46 12.92 19.83
C ARG A 219 -13.24 13.71 20.29
N ASP A 220 -13.37 14.60 21.27
CA ASP A 220 -12.24 15.37 21.82
C ASP A 220 -11.15 14.47 22.41
N LYS A 221 -11.54 13.46 23.20
CA LYS A 221 -10.59 12.46 23.72
C LYS A 221 -9.86 11.72 22.61
N PHE A 222 -10.59 11.33 21.56
CA PHE A 222 -10.02 10.64 20.40
C PHE A 222 -9.06 11.53 19.61
N GLU A 223 -9.43 12.78 19.33
CA GLU A 223 -8.55 13.74 18.66
C GLU A 223 -7.27 14.00 19.46
N ASN A 224 -7.38 14.15 20.78
CA ASN A 224 -6.23 14.30 21.67
C ASN A 224 -5.34 13.04 21.70
N PHE A 225 -5.92 11.84 21.70
CA PHE A 225 -5.20 10.59 21.56
C PHE A 225 -4.46 10.51 20.22
N MET A 226 -5.13 10.85 19.10
CA MET A 226 -4.54 10.83 17.76
C MET A 226 -3.38 11.82 17.63
N LYS A 227 -3.50 13.03 18.20
CA LYS A 227 -2.40 14.01 18.25
C LYS A 227 -1.18 13.46 19.00
N LYS A 228 -1.39 12.88 20.20
CA LYS A 228 -0.32 12.23 20.98
C LYS A 228 0.32 11.06 20.25
N LYS A 229 -0.48 10.27 19.52
CA LYS A 229 0.03 9.15 18.70
C LYS A 229 0.90 9.64 17.54
N LYS A 230 0.48 10.70 16.83
CA LYS A 230 1.25 11.33 15.75
C LYS A 230 2.56 11.93 16.25
N SER A 231 2.55 12.62 17.39
CA SER A 231 3.78 13.23 17.96
C SER A 231 4.79 12.18 18.43
N LYS A 232 4.33 11.06 19.01
CA LYS A 232 5.21 9.93 19.38
C LYS A 232 5.87 9.28 18.17
N LYS A 233 5.13 9.11 17.05
CA LYS A 233 5.68 8.52 15.82
C LYS A 233 6.74 9.43 15.18
N LYS A 234 6.56 10.76 15.22
CA LYS A 234 7.57 11.72 14.74
C LYS A 234 8.83 11.78 15.61
N GLY A 235 8.70 11.57 16.92
CA GLY A 235 9.83 11.58 17.85
C GLY A 235 10.59 10.26 17.98
N SER A 236 10.16 9.18 17.30
CA SER A 236 10.90 7.90 17.25
C SER A 236 11.58 7.65 15.89
N SER A 237 11.54 8.64 15.00
CA SER A 237 12.23 8.64 13.69
C SER A 237 13.30 9.73 13.64
N THR A 238 13.86 10.09 14.80
CA THR A 238 15.04 10.93 14.98
C THR A 238 15.99 10.18 15.90
#